data_AF-W7KUW2-F1
#
_entry.id   AF-W7KUW2-F1
#
_cell.length_a   1.000
_cell.length_b   1.000
_cell.length_c   1.000
_cell.angle_alpha   90.00
_cell.angle_beta   90.00
_cell.angle_gamma   90.00
#
_symmetry.space_group_name_H-M   'P 1'
#
loop_
_entity.id
_entity.type
_entity.pdbx_description
1 polymer ?
#
loop_
_entity_poly.entity_id
_entity_poly.type
_entity_poly.pdbx_seq_one_letter_code
_entity_poly.pdbx_strand_id
1 'polypeptide(L)' 'MTETKTYLSTMGFHESFVLRLLSRTNATRDDELIIVVPRPVIGGVA' A
#
# COMPACT_ATOMS: atom_id res chain seq x y z
N MET A 1 -17.80 -15.05 -8.75
CA MET A 1 -17.47 -14.38 -7.49
C MET A 1 -16.01 -13.98 -7.59
N THR A 2 -15.72 -12.69 -7.63
CA THR A 2 -14.34 -12.18 -7.61
C THR A 2 -13.87 -12.29 -6.16
N GLU A 3 -12.84 -13.09 -5.89
CA GLU A 3 -12.24 -13.14 -4.55
C GLU A 3 -11.57 -11.80 -4.25
N THR A 4 -11.99 -11.16 -3.16
CA THR A 4 -11.38 -9.94 -2.64
C THR A 4 -10.07 -10.26 -1.94
N LYS A 5 -9.03 -9.48 -2.22
CA LYS A 5 -7.67 -9.65 -1.68
C LYS A 5 -7.38 -8.56 -0.66
N THR A 6 -6.56 -8.89 0.32
CA THR A 6 -6.05 -7.92 1.30
C THR A 6 -4.54 -7.77 1.16
N TYR A 7 -4.08 -6.54 1.06
CA TYR A 7 -2.67 -6.15 0.98
C TYR A 7 -2.26 -5.52 2.31
N LEU A 8 -1.23 -6.08 2.95
CA LEU A 8 -0.63 -5.51 4.15
C LEU A 8 0.79 -5.04 3.84
N SER A 9 1.07 -3.75 4.09
CA SER A 9 2.39 -3.19 3.83
C SER A 9 2.81 -2.17 4.88
N THR A 10 4.11 -1.92 4.96
CA THR A 10 4.69 -0.77 5.65
C THR A 10 5.14 0.26 4.62
N MET A 11 5.01 1.55 4.92
CA MET A 11 5.40 2.62 4.00
C MET A 11 6.55 3.43 4.59
N GLY A 12 7.70 3.37 3.89
CA GLY A 12 8.83 4.26 4.10
C GLY A 12 8.76 5.48 3.17
N PHE A 13 9.90 6.00 2.74
CA PHE A 13 9.97 7.21 1.90
C PHE A 13 9.58 7.00 0.42
N HIS A 14 9.44 5.76 -0.03
CA HIS A 14 9.20 5.43 -1.44
C HIS A 14 7.91 4.62 -1.61
N GLU A 15 6.80 5.32 -1.86
CA GLU A 15 5.50 4.72 -2.17
C GLU A 15 5.51 3.87 -3.45
N SER A 16 6.48 4.09 -4.34
CA SER A 16 6.62 3.39 -5.63
C SER A 16 6.67 1.86 -5.49
N PHE A 17 7.14 1.34 -4.36
CA PHE A 17 7.13 -0.10 -4.09
C PHE A 17 5.71 -0.65 -3.92
N VAL A 18 4.85 0.07 -3.18
CA VAL A 18 3.44 -0.31 -2.98
C VAL A 18 2.69 -0.17 -4.30
N LEU A 19 2.91 0.90 -5.06
CA LEU A 19 2.29 1.08 -6.38
C LEU A 19 2.67 -0.05 -7.35
N ARG A 20 3.95 -0.46 -7.37
CA ARG A 20 4.43 -1.57 -8.20
C ARG A 20 3.85 -2.91 -7.75
N LEU A 21 3.69 -3.13 -6.44
CA LEU A 21 3.04 -4.31 -5.89
C LEU A 21 1.60 -4.42 -6.39
N LEU A 22 0.79 -3.37 -6.18
CA LEU A 22 -0.61 -3.32 -6.58
C LEU A 22 -0.78 -3.56 -8.08
N SER A 23 0.07 -2.94 -8.90
CA SER A 23 0.08 -3.14 -10.35
C SER A 23 0.42 -4.59 -10.74
N ARG A 24 1.43 -5.21 -10.12
CA ARG A 24 1.85 -6.59 -10.46
C ARG A 24 0.83 -7.64 -10.05
N THR A 25 0.06 -7.39 -9.01
CA THR A 25 -0.92 -8.34 -8.48
C THR A 25 -2.33 -8.15 -9.04
N ASN A 26 -2.50 -7.23 -9.99
CA ASN A 26 -3.80 -6.80 -10.51
C ASN A 26 -4.76 -6.44 -9.38
N ALA A 27 -4.31 -5.56 -8.47
CA ALA A 27 -5.17 -5.04 -7.43
C ALA A 27 -6.35 -4.29 -8.07
N THR A 28 -7.53 -4.56 -7.54
CA THR A 28 -8.80 -3.99 -7.97
C THR A 28 -9.31 -3.02 -6.92
N ARG A 29 -10.35 -2.25 -7.27
CA ARG A 29 -10.91 -1.24 -6.37
C ARG A 29 -11.61 -1.85 -5.14
N ASP A 30 -12.05 -3.10 -5.25
CA ASP A 30 -12.74 -3.81 -4.18
C ASP A 30 -11.75 -4.46 -3.19
N ASP A 31 -10.46 -4.53 -3.55
CA ASP A 31 -9.41 -5.08 -2.69
C ASP A 31 -9.07 -4.12 -1.55
N GLU A 32 -8.67 -4.68 -0.41
CA GLU A 32 -8.34 -3.93 0.79
C GLU A 32 -6.83 -3.68 0.90
N LEU A 33 -6.42 -2.44 1.20
CA LEU A 33 -5.02 -2.07 1.42
C LEU A 33 -4.84 -1.48 2.82
N ILE A 34 -4.04 -2.15 3.65
CA ILE A 34 -3.67 -1.73 5.00
C ILE A 34 -2.21 -1.29 5.00
N ILE A 35 -1.96 -0.06 5.42
CA ILE A 35 -0.61 0.52 5.52
C ILE A 35 -0.30 0.82 6.98
N VAL A 36 0.75 0.20 7.50
CA VAL A 36 1.27 0.44 8.85
C VAL A 36 2.46 1.39 8.76
N VAL A 37 2.38 2.52 9.47
CA VAL A 37 3.46 3.52 9.52
C VAL A 37 3.94 3.75 10.95
N PRO A 38 5.25 4.03 11.16
CA PRO A 38 5.78 4.39 12.47
C PRO A 38 5.19 5.72 12.97
N ARG A 39 5.15 5.87 14.30
CA ARG A 39 4.76 7.11 14.98
C ARG A 39 5.99 7.83 15.55
N PRO A 40 6.10 9.17 15.43
CA PRO A 40 5.21 10.07 14.69
C PRO A 40 5.33 9.86 13.19
N VAL A 41 4.28 10.21 12.43
CA VAL A 41 4.38 10.23 10.96
C VAL A 41 5.21 11.46 10.60
N ILE A 42 6.48 11.23 10.25
CA ILE A 42 7.40 12.30 9.87
C ILE A 42 7.23 12.55 8.38
N GLY A 43 6.47 13.59 8.04
CA GLY A 43 6.43 14.12 6.69
C GLY A 43 7.72 14.90 6.42
N GLY A 44 8.57 14.40 5.54
CA GLY A 44 9.67 15.21 4.99
C GLY A 44 9.05 16.27 4.08
N VAL A 45 9.00 17.52 4.55
CA VAL A 45 8.67 18.66 3.69
C VAL A 45 9.86 18.84 2.75
N ALA A 46 9.68 18.50 1.48
CA ALA A 46 10.58 18.91 0.41
C ALA A 46 10.18 20.31 -0.08
#